data_AF-A0A7C5J2T2-F1
#
_entry.id   AF-A0A7C5J2T2-F1
#
_cell.length_a   1.000
_cell.length_b   1.000
_cell.length_c   1.000
_cell.angle_alpha   90.00
_cell.angle_beta   90.00
_cell.angle_gamma   90.00
#
_symmetry.space_group_name_H-M   'P 1'
#
loop_
_entity.id
_entity.type
_entity.pdbx_description
1 polymer ?
#
loop_
_entity_poly.entity_id
_entity_poly.type
_entity_poly.pdbx_seq_one_letter_code
_entity_poly.pdbx_strand_id
1 'polypeptide(L)'
;MPATPLKNPEVAGDRVTREVVFVDHGVVALSSIGGDVTMGRFRTGNHILMTTKWIVALVMGLMLWLVPRGADAQPTTRAERARGHYVDGITLQRSGDLAGAAKELRTAYALVDHPQIAFDLGLVYADLDDPVRATEMMKAAIRGRTQLDEETVRRARAVIDELEPNISVVIIETPVGGARIRVNGRDVGKAPLGKPASVRAGDIDIEVTAPGRAPDFTTLTIKPGFQQSVELPLETPGSAAQLQIKTRLPGSEILVDGQRRGLTDHWQVIHVTPGKHEVSLRREGYLSEPKTVVVAPTGVTAVELDAKRDLAKMKRDKGTLVIDVQPPGARVYVDGEPAKAGPVEVVPGPHEVRAEQALHLSVGRVVEVAAGARQLVEIDLPPTAETRDEILDEAEGQRSMVWAFGALGLGLTIGGIAVMSVGIVKNGDAKETEADVRASRSCDLGEPECQQGIDDAKAEQTVGLGIALGGAGGVALGLGSFALSVWLYLDGQDPDDLRVEIPADFGAVQMRPDIVVTPTGSYAGIRGTF
;
A
#
# COMPACT_ATOMS: atom_id res chain seq x y z
N MET A 1 -51.49 1.27 -58.60
CA MET A 1 -51.18 0.52 -59.84
C MET A 1 -49.69 0.21 -59.83
N PRO A 2 -49.23 -0.97 -60.27
CA PRO A 2 -47.84 -1.41 -60.09
C PRO A 2 -46.95 -1.15 -61.32
N ALA A 3 -45.66 -0.89 -61.11
CA ALA A 3 -44.58 -1.10 -62.08
C ALA A 3 -43.18 -1.04 -61.42
N THR A 4 -42.61 -2.20 -61.08
CA THR A 4 -41.16 -2.45 -61.22
C THR A 4 -40.86 -2.81 -62.70
N PRO A 5 -39.59 -2.89 -63.19
CA PRO A 5 -38.31 -2.98 -62.47
C PRO A 5 -37.20 -2.04 -63.00
N LEU A 6 -35.95 -2.22 -62.52
CA LEU A 6 -34.82 -2.64 -63.38
C LEU A 6 -33.61 -3.09 -62.53
N LYS A 7 -32.52 -3.56 -63.17
CA LYS A 7 -31.46 -4.38 -62.57
C LYS A 7 -30.06 -3.89 -62.97
N ASN A 8 -29.10 -3.90 -62.04
CA ASN A 8 -27.67 -3.58 -62.27
C ASN A 8 -27.02 -4.49 -63.34
N PRO A 9 -25.94 -4.02 -63.99
CA PRO A 9 -24.59 -4.52 -63.63
C PRO A 9 -23.38 -3.54 -63.80
N GLU A 10 -22.28 -3.80 -63.04
CA GLU A 10 -20.84 -3.66 -63.42
C GLU A 10 -20.27 -2.24 -63.77
N VAL A 11 -18.95 -1.87 -63.77
CA VAL A 11 -17.61 -2.38 -63.34
C VAL A 11 -16.60 -1.19 -63.48
N ALA A 12 -15.42 -1.06 -62.84
CA ALA A 12 -14.83 -1.42 -61.52
C ALA A 12 -13.42 -0.75 -61.37
N GLY A 13 -12.82 -0.72 -60.16
CA GLY A 13 -11.45 -0.22 -59.86
C GLY A 13 -11.39 1.09 -59.04
N ASP A 14 -10.32 1.42 -58.29
CA ASP A 14 -9.08 0.70 -57.97
C ASP A 14 -8.42 1.16 -56.62
N ARG A 15 -7.62 0.27 -56.00
CA ARG A 15 -6.54 0.44 -54.98
C ARG A 15 -6.65 1.27 -53.66
N VAL A 16 -6.51 0.52 -52.54
CA VAL A 16 -5.48 0.67 -51.44
C VAL A 16 -5.52 1.94 -50.54
N THR A 17 -5.63 1.88 -49.20
CA THR A 17 -4.60 1.38 -48.24
C THR A 17 -5.13 1.15 -46.79
N ARG A 18 -4.44 0.26 -46.02
CA ARG A 18 -4.24 0.20 -44.54
C ARG A 18 -5.41 0.01 -43.53
N GLU A 19 -5.36 -1.18 -42.91
CA GLU A 19 -5.25 -1.46 -41.45
C GLU A 19 -5.96 -0.59 -40.39
N VAL A 20 -6.83 -1.25 -39.61
CA VAL A 20 -6.78 -1.25 -38.13
C VAL A 20 -6.95 -2.70 -37.66
N VAL A 21 -6.16 -3.12 -36.66
CA VAL A 21 -6.21 -4.48 -36.07
C VAL A 21 -6.97 -4.44 -34.74
N PHE A 22 -7.81 -5.46 -34.50
CA PHE A 22 -8.23 -5.86 -33.16
C PHE A 22 -7.90 -7.34 -32.96
N VAL A 23 -7.37 -7.67 -31.78
CA VAL A 23 -6.89 -9.02 -31.45
C VAL A 23 -7.97 -9.78 -30.71
N ASP A 24 -8.41 -10.91 -31.29
CA ASP A 24 -9.41 -11.79 -30.69
C ASP A 24 -8.77 -12.70 -29.62
N HIS A 25 -9.54 -13.17 -28.63
CA HIS A 25 -9.05 -14.01 -27.53
C HIS A 25 -9.89 -15.27 -27.32
N GLY A 26 -9.57 -16.28 -28.12
CA GLY A 26 -9.33 -17.63 -27.60
C GLY A 26 -10.50 -18.43 -27.02
N VAL A 27 -11.49 -18.80 -27.85
CA VAL A 27 -12.30 -20.01 -27.59
C VAL A 27 -11.53 -21.23 -28.09
N VAL A 28 -10.97 -22.03 -27.17
CA VAL A 28 -10.25 -23.26 -27.52
C VAL A 28 -11.23 -24.42 -27.69
N ALA A 29 -11.57 -24.73 -28.94
CA ALA A 29 -12.25 -25.97 -29.31
C ALA A 29 -11.22 -27.04 -29.69
N LEU A 30 -11.21 -28.18 -28.98
CA LEU A 30 -10.35 -29.32 -29.31
C LEU A 30 -10.93 -30.11 -30.50
N SER A 31 -10.35 -29.93 -31.69
CA SER A 31 -10.57 -30.80 -32.84
C SER A 31 -9.43 -31.82 -32.96
N SER A 32 -9.79 -33.09 -33.16
CA SER A 32 -8.83 -34.16 -33.44
C SER A 32 -8.37 -34.08 -34.89
N ILE A 33 -7.06 -34.05 -35.12
CA ILE A 33 -6.46 -34.15 -36.46
C ILE A 33 -5.46 -35.31 -36.44
N GLY A 34 -5.81 -36.39 -37.13
CA GLY A 34 -4.86 -37.45 -37.48
C GLY A 34 -4.06 -37.05 -38.72
N GLY A 35 -2.78 -37.45 -38.77
CA GLY A 35 -1.90 -37.26 -39.91
C GLY A 35 -0.78 -38.30 -39.93
N ASP A 36 -0.46 -38.83 -41.11
CA ASP A 36 0.46 -39.95 -41.27
C ASP A 36 1.93 -39.62 -40.95
N VAL A 37 2.61 -40.55 -40.26
CA VAL A 37 4.04 -40.48 -39.98
C VAL A 37 4.82 -41.16 -41.10
N THR A 38 5.51 -40.38 -41.93
CA THR A 38 6.41 -40.90 -42.97
C THR A 38 7.79 -41.26 -42.40
N MET A 39 8.24 -42.50 -42.58
CA MET A 39 9.53 -42.97 -42.06
C MET A 39 10.72 -42.48 -42.90
N GLY A 40 11.43 -41.45 -42.40
CA GLY A 40 12.74 -41.07 -42.92
C GLY A 40 13.88 -41.96 -42.35
N ARG A 41 14.52 -42.78 -43.20
CA ARG A 41 15.74 -43.51 -42.82
C ARG A 41 16.93 -42.54 -42.67
N PHE A 42 17.39 -42.32 -41.44
CA PHE A 42 18.70 -41.71 -41.20
C PHE A 42 19.83 -42.75 -41.09
N ARG A 43 21.04 -42.30 -41.43
CA ARG A 43 22.22 -43.12 -41.68
C ARG A 43 23.13 -43.12 -40.46
N THR A 44 23.61 -44.28 -40.03
CA THR A 44 24.45 -44.44 -38.83
C THR A 44 25.80 -43.73 -38.96
N GLY A 45 26.21 -43.05 -37.89
CA GLY A 45 27.51 -42.40 -37.74
C GLY A 45 27.92 -42.38 -36.27
N ASN A 46 29.22 -42.55 -35.99
CA ASN A 46 29.76 -42.95 -34.68
C ASN A 46 29.30 -42.06 -33.50
N HIS A 47 28.87 -42.71 -32.41
CA HIS A 47 28.59 -42.05 -31.13
C HIS A 47 29.89 -41.71 -30.38
N ILE A 48 29.99 -40.49 -29.85
CA ILE A 48 30.92 -40.15 -28.76
C ILE A 48 30.19 -40.40 -27.45
N LEU A 49 30.74 -41.26 -26.59
CA LEU A 49 30.15 -41.64 -25.30
C LEU A 49 30.36 -40.54 -24.24
N MET A 50 29.51 -39.51 -24.29
CA MET A 50 29.44 -38.46 -23.28
C MET A 50 28.83 -39.02 -21.98
N THR A 51 29.58 -38.97 -20.88
CA THR A 51 29.22 -39.70 -19.65
C THR A 51 28.08 -39.04 -18.87
N THR A 52 27.25 -39.86 -18.22
CA THR A 52 25.95 -39.49 -17.63
C THR A 52 26.01 -38.32 -16.64
N LYS A 53 27.16 -38.11 -15.97
CA LYS A 53 27.37 -36.99 -15.03
C LYS A 53 27.24 -35.62 -15.71
N TRP A 54 27.67 -35.48 -16.96
CA TRP A 54 27.58 -34.22 -17.70
C TRP A 54 26.14 -33.89 -18.14
N ILE A 55 25.34 -34.91 -18.46
CA ILE A 55 23.92 -34.72 -18.83
C ILE A 55 23.13 -34.18 -17.63
N VAL A 56 23.33 -34.76 -16.43
CA VAL A 56 22.67 -34.28 -15.20
C VAL A 56 23.07 -32.83 -14.87
N ALA A 57 24.37 -32.49 -14.95
CA ALA A 57 24.84 -31.14 -14.70
C ALA A 57 24.27 -30.10 -15.70
N LEU A 58 24.19 -30.46 -16.99
CA LEU A 58 23.71 -29.56 -18.03
C LEU A 58 22.18 -29.39 -17.97
N VAL A 59 21.42 -30.44 -17.67
CA VAL A 59 19.96 -30.35 -17.42
C VAL A 59 19.66 -29.51 -16.18
N MET A 60 20.40 -29.71 -15.08
CA MET A 60 20.21 -28.95 -13.84
C MET A 60 20.57 -27.46 -14.01
N GLY A 61 21.66 -27.16 -14.73
CA GLY A 61 22.03 -25.79 -15.08
C GLY A 61 21.04 -25.11 -16.04
N LEU A 62 20.43 -25.86 -16.97
CA LEU A 62 19.41 -25.33 -17.88
C LEU A 62 18.07 -25.09 -17.18
N MET A 63 17.68 -25.96 -16.24
CA MET A 63 16.49 -25.74 -15.39
C MET A 63 16.63 -24.48 -14.52
N LEU A 64 17.83 -24.21 -13.99
CA LEU A 64 18.09 -22.98 -13.21
C LEU A 64 18.04 -21.69 -14.05
N TRP A 65 18.00 -21.79 -15.38
CA TRP A 65 17.86 -20.66 -16.31
C TRP A 65 16.44 -20.51 -16.89
N LEU A 66 15.52 -21.41 -16.55
CA LEU A 66 14.14 -21.46 -17.04
C LEU A 66 13.10 -20.96 -16.02
N VAL A 67 13.54 -20.38 -14.91
CA VAL A 67 12.68 -19.55 -14.06
C VAL A 67 12.24 -18.33 -14.88
N PRO A 68 10.95 -18.12 -15.14
CA PRO A 68 10.49 -16.93 -15.82
C PRO A 68 10.72 -15.74 -14.90
N ARG A 69 11.61 -14.81 -15.30
CA ARG A 69 11.63 -13.48 -14.68
C ARG A 69 10.29 -12.83 -15.00
N GLY A 70 9.58 -12.38 -13.97
CA GLY A 70 8.44 -11.50 -14.15
C GLY A 70 8.86 -10.30 -15.00
N ALA A 71 8.05 -9.98 -16.01
CA ALA A 71 8.14 -8.68 -16.67
C ALA A 71 7.03 -7.83 -16.07
N ASP A 72 7.40 -6.76 -15.36
CA ASP A 72 6.47 -5.99 -14.54
C ASP A 72 5.33 -5.42 -15.37
N ALA A 73 4.15 -6.01 -15.20
CA ALA A 73 2.94 -5.55 -15.84
C ALA A 73 2.45 -4.31 -15.08
N GLN A 74 2.65 -3.12 -15.67
CA GLN A 74 2.08 -1.88 -15.16
C GLN A 74 0.58 -2.08 -14.85
N PRO A 75 0.07 -1.63 -13.69
CA PRO A 75 -1.28 -1.97 -13.21
C PRO A 75 -2.36 -1.54 -14.20
N THR A 76 -2.90 -2.51 -14.93
CA THR A 76 -3.68 -2.31 -16.16
C THR A 76 -5.10 -1.82 -15.89
N THR A 77 -5.67 -2.23 -14.76
CA THR A 77 -7.07 -1.97 -14.40
C THR A 77 -7.23 -0.74 -13.50
N ARG A 78 -8.48 -0.27 -13.38
CA ARG A 78 -8.86 0.75 -12.39
C ARG A 78 -8.75 0.22 -10.96
N ALA A 79 -9.00 -1.09 -10.77
CA ALA A 79 -8.97 -1.75 -9.47
C ALA A 79 -7.55 -1.97 -8.93
N GLU A 80 -6.60 -2.43 -9.75
CA GLU A 80 -5.19 -2.60 -9.33
C GLU A 80 -4.58 -1.28 -8.88
N ARG A 81 -4.81 -0.19 -9.63
CA ARG A 81 -4.39 1.15 -9.21
C ARG A 81 -5.07 1.61 -7.92
N ALA A 82 -6.34 1.28 -7.72
CA ALA A 82 -7.04 1.56 -6.46
C ALA A 82 -6.46 0.76 -5.28
N ARG A 83 -6.05 -0.51 -5.49
CA ARG A 83 -5.38 -1.33 -4.47
C ARG A 83 -4.07 -0.67 -4.02
N GLY A 84 -3.21 -0.24 -4.95
CA GLY A 84 -1.97 0.45 -4.62
C GLY A 84 -2.20 1.70 -3.74
N HIS A 85 -3.06 2.62 -4.19
CA HIS A 85 -3.42 3.80 -3.41
C HIS A 85 -4.11 3.48 -2.06
N TYR A 86 -4.84 2.37 -1.95
CA TYR A 86 -5.41 1.94 -0.67
C TYR A 86 -4.33 1.41 0.27
N VAL A 87 -3.47 0.52 -0.22
CA VAL A 87 -2.34 -0.04 0.53
C VAL A 87 -1.43 1.08 1.05
N ASP A 88 -0.98 1.99 0.19
CA ASP A 88 -0.16 3.13 0.60
C ASP A 88 -0.90 4.07 1.57
N GLY A 89 -2.21 4.26 1.37
CA GLY A 89 -3.05 5.05 2.29
C GLY A 89 -3.13 4.48 3.70
N ILE A 90 -3.39 3.18 3.85
CA ILE A 90 -3.36 2.48 5.15
C ILE A 90 -1.94 2.48 5.75
N THR A 91 -0.91 2.36 4.91
CA THR A 91 0.49 2.34 5.36
C THR A 91 0.92 3.70 5.92
N LEU A 92 0.53 4.80 5.26
CA LEU A 92 0.75 6.17 5.73
C LEU A 92 -0.08 6.50 6.99
N GLN A 93 -1.27 5.90 7.15
CA GLN A 93 -2.02 6.00 8.40
C GLN A 93 -1.29 5.31 9.55
N ARG A 94 -0.73 4.10 9.31
CA ARG A 94 0.09 3.37 10.31
C ARG A 94 1.33 4.17 10.74
N SER A 95 2.01 4.87 9.82
CA SER A 95 3.15 5.76 10.14
C SER A 95 2.75 7.16 10.65
N GLY A 96 1.45 7.45 10.74
CA GLY A 96 0.92 8.70 11.29
C GLY A 96 1.01 9.93 10.38
N ASP A 97 1.20 9.77 9.06
CA ASP A 97 0.97 10.82 8.06
C ASP A 97 -0.48 10.76 7.58
N LEU A 98 -1.36 11.34 8.40
CA LEU A 98 -2.79 11.40 8.15
C LEU A 98 -3.14 12.21 6.88
N ALA A 99 -2.32 13.19 6.50
CA ALA A 99 -2.54 14.02 5.32
C ALA A 99 -2.22 13.26 4.02
N GLY A 100 -1.12 12.51 4.02
CA GLY A 100 -0.74 11.54 2.99
C GLY A 100 -1.76 10.41 2.89
N ALA A 101 -2.15 9.81 4.02
CA ALA A 101 -3.18 8.78 4.07
C ALA A 101 -4.51 9.27 3.46
N ALA A 102 -5.00 10.44 3.86
CA ALA A 102 -6.22 11.05 3.30
C ALA A 102 -6.10 11.43 1.81
N LYS A 103 -4.88 11.65 1.30
CA LYS A 103 -4.61 11.89 -0.12
C LYS A 103 -4.69 10.60 -0.93
N GLU A 104 -4.08 9.51 -0.45
CA GLU A 104 -4.06 8.22 -1.14
C GLU A 104 -5.39 7.47 -1.02
N LEU A 105 -5.97 7.33 0.18
CA LEU A 105 -7.28 6.69 0.37
C LEU A 105 -8.40 7.37 -0.42
N ARG A 106 -8.39 8.71 -0.52
CA ARG A 106 -9.33 9.45 -1.39
C ARG A 106 -9.10 9.18 -2.88
N THR A 107 -7.87 8.92 -3.29
CA THR A 107 -7.53 8.56 -4.68
C THR A 107 -7.98 7.12 -4.97
N ALA A 108 -7.78 6.19 -4.03
CA ALA A 108 -8.35 4.84 -4.09
C ALA A 108 -9.89 4.88 -4.17
N TYR A 109 -10.55 5.68 -3.32
CA TYR A 109 -12.02 5.81 -3.31
C TYR A 109 -12.59 6.44 -4.60
N ALA A 110 -11.86 7.38 -5.22
CA ALA A 110 -12.22 7.92 -6.54
C ALA A 110 -12.04 6.90 -7.68
N LEU A 111 -11.19 5.88 -7.49
CA LEU A 111 -11.00 4.79 -8.43
C LEU A 111 -11.98 3.62 -8.18
N VAL A 112 -12.35 3.32 -6.94
CA VAL A 112 -13.39 2.33 -6.59
C VAL A 112 -14.20 2.86 -5.40
N ASP A 113 -15.50 3.10 -5.61
CA ASP A 113 -16.47 3.47 -4.56
C ASP A 113 -16.76 2.24 -3.69
N HIS A 114 -15.85 1.96 -2.75
CA HIS A 114 -15.86 0.78 -1.90
C HIS A 114 -16.13 1.16 -0.43
N PRO A 115 -17.05 0.47 0.27
CA PRO A 115 -17.43 0.85 1.64
C PRO A 115 -16.32 0.68 2.66
N GLN A 116 -15.36 -0.23 2.47
CA GLN A 116 -14.18 -0.31 3.34
C GLN A 116 -13.28 0.92 3.20
N ILE A 117 -12.98 1.36 1.95
CA ILE A 117 -12.16 2.56 1.74
C ILE A 117 -12.88 3.78 2.32
N ALA A 118 -14.22 3.84 2.24
CA ALA A 118 -15.00 4.88 2.91
C ALA A 118 -14.96 4.80 4.45
N PHE A 119 -14.86 3.60 5.03
CA PHE A 119 -14.67 3.43 6.47
C PHE A 119 -13.29 3.95 6.90
N ASP A 120 -12.22 3.49 6.26
CA ASP A 120 -10.84 3.86 6.64
C ASP A 120 -10.54 5.33 6.36
N LEU A 121 -11.01 5.87 5.22
CA LEU A 121 -10.96 7.31 4.93
C LEU A 121 -11.78 8.12 5.95
N GLY A 122 -12.85 7.54 6.47
CA GLY A 122 -13.63 8.11 7.57
C GLY A 122 -12.86 8.17 8.89
N LEU A 123 -12.05 7.15 9.20
CA LEU A 123 -11.15 7.14 10.36
C LEU A 123 -10.09 8.22 10.21
N VAL A 124 -9.38 8.27 9.08
CA VAL A 124 -8.35 9.30 8.84
C VAL A 124 -8.93 10.71 8.90
N TYR A 125 -10.17 10.93 8.48
CA TYR A 125 -10.83 12.24 8.65
C TYR A 125 -11.25 12.54 10.10
N ALA A 126 -11.47 11.53 10.95
CA ALA A 126 -11.65 11.74 12.39
C ALA A 126 -10.31 12.12 13.05
N ASP A 127 -9.24 11.41 12.71
CA ASP A 127 -7.87 11.67 13.18
C ASP A 127 -7.36 13.08 12.76
N LEU A 128 -7.91 13.64 11.68
CA LEU A 128 -7.63 15.00 11.17
C LEU A 128 -8.54 16.12 11.72
N ASP A 129 -9.42 15.83 12.70
CA ASP A 129 -10.45 16.76 13.19
C ASP A 129 -11.34 17.36 12.07
N ASP A 130 -11.76 16.52 11.11
CA ASP A 130 -12.83 16.86 10.16
C ASP A 130 -14.05 15.96 10.39
N PRO A 131 -14.84 16.20 11.47
CA PRO A 131 -16.00 15.37 11.79
C PRO A 131 -17.05 15.36 10.68
N VAL A 132 -17.09 16.40 9.83
CA VAL A 132 -18.02 16.48 8.68
C VAL A 132 -17.65 15.44 7.63
N ARG A 133 -16.39 15.42 7.15
CA ARG A 133 -15.95 14.41 6.17
C ARG A 133 -15.90 13.01 6.78
N ALA A 134 -15.46 12.87 8.02
CA ALA A 134 -15.50 11.59 8.74
C ALA A 134 -16.92 11.00 8.75
N THR A 135 -17.91 11.79 9.17
CA THR A 135 -19.32 11.39 9.22
C THR A 135 -19.92 11.16 7.82
N GLU A 136 -19.55 11.95 6.81
CA GLU A 136 -20.00 11.72 5.42
C GLU A 136 -19.48 10.38 4.86
N MET A 137 -18.23 10.01 5.18
CA MET A 137 -17.59 8.76 4.72
C MET A 137 -18.04 7.53 5.54
N MET A 138 -18.17 7.64 6.87
CA MET A 138 -18.78 6.59 7.71
C MET A 138 -20.22 6.28 7.28
N LYS A 139 -21.00 7.32 6.93
CA LYS A 139 -22.35 7.13 6.35
C LYS A 139 -22.30 6.54 4.94
N ALA A 140 -21.20 6.65 4.20
CA ALA A 140 -21.01 5.95 2.92
C ALA A 140 -20.70 4.46 3.13
N ALA A 141 -19.79 4.13 4.05
CA ALA A 141 -19.51 2.76 4.47
C ALA A 141 -20.79 2.00 4.88
N ILE A 142 -21.62 2.62 5.73
CA ILE A 142 -22.90 2.02 6.19
C ILE A 142 -23.93 1.86 5.06
N ARG A 143 -23.89 2.67 3.99
CA ARG A 143 -24.74 2.44 2.80
C ARG A 143 -24.32 1.17 2.06
N GLY A 144 -23.01 0.90 1.97
CA GLY A 144 -22.45 -0.31 1.36
C GLY A 144 -22.31 -1.52 2.30
N ARG A 145 -22.96 -1.51 3.47
CA ARG A 145 -22.86 -2.52 4.55
C ARG A 145 -23.03 -4.01 4.17
N THR A 146 -23.39 -4.34 2.93
CA THR A 146 -23.42 -5.71 2.41
C THR A 146 -22.04 -6.25 2.02
N GLN A 147 -21.03 -5.38 1.96
CA GLN A 147 -19.61 -5.70 1.71
C GLN A 147 -18.74 -5.43 2.95
N LEU A 148 -19.36 -5.27 4.12
CA LEU A 148 -18.70 -5.07 5.41
C LEU A 148 -19.18 -6.13 6.39
N ASP A 149 -18.35 -6.47 7.36
CA ASP A 149 -18.75 -7.25 8.52
C ASP A 149 -19.59 -6.41 9.52
N GLU A 150 -20.23 -7.08 10.48
CA GLU A 150 -21.09 -6.40 11.46
C GLU A 150 -20.30 -5.54 12.47
N GLU A 151 -19.03 -5.85 12.75
CA GLU A 151 -18.20 -5.09 13.68
C GLU A 151 -17.76 -3.76 13.09
N THR A 152 -17.28 -3.76 11.84
CA THR A 152 -16.99 -2.52 11.09
C THR A 152 -18.23 -1.64 10.98
N VAL A 153 -19.42 -2.21 10.77
CA VAL A 153 -20.69 -1.47 10.78
C VAL A 153 -21.07 -0.94 12.17
N ARG A 154 -20.75 -1.64 13.27
CA ARG A 154 -20.90 -1.12 14.65
C ARG A 154 -19.93 0.03 14.91
N ARG A 155 -18.65 -0.15 14.57
CA ARG A 155 -17.58 0.85 14.78
C ARG A 155 -17.84 2.12 13.97
N ALA A 156 -18.32 1.99 12.73
CA ALA A 156 -18.73 3.12 11.90
C ALA A 156 -19.87 3.94 12.52
N ARG A 157 -20.81 3.29 13.23
CA ARG A 157 -21.87 4.00 13.97
C ARG A 157 -21.32 4.70 15.21
N ALA A 158 -20.49 4.04 16.00
CA ALA A 158 -19.87 4.65 17.18
C ALA A 158 -19.11 5.95 16.83
N VAL A 159 -18.36 5.95 15.72
CA VAL A 159 -17.67 7.17 15.22
C VAL A 159 -18.65 8.25 14.76
N ILE A 160 -19.81 7.89 14.16
CA ILE A 160 -20.86 8.87 13.84
C ILE A 160 -21.47 9.45 15.12
N ASP A 161 -21.82 8.60 16.08
CA ASP A 161 -22.46 9.00 17.34
C ASP A 161 -21.53 9.89 18.20
N GLU A 162 -20.21 9.69 18.10
CA GLU A 162 -19.17 10.51 18.74
C GLU A 162 -18.94 11.86 18.03
N LEU A 163 -18.94 11.88 16.69
CA LEU A 163 -18.57 13.07 15.92
C LEU A 163 -19.75 13.98 15.55
N GLU A 164 -20.99 13.48 15.46
CA GLU A 164 -22.17 14.30 15.16
C GLU A 164 -22.39 15.48 16.13
N PRO A 165 -22.19 15.36 17.46
CA PRO A 165 -22.27 16.50 18.38
C PRO A 165 -21.31 17.66 18.05
N ASN A 166 -20.18 17.36 17.41
CA ASN A 166 -19.19 18.36 16.99
C ASN A 166 -19.49 18.98 15.61
N ILE A 167 -20.53 18.49 14.91
CA ILE A 167 -21.05 19.08 13.67
C ILE A 167 -22.10 20.13 14.02
N SER A 168 -22.09 21.23 13.28
CA SER A 168 -23.04 22.34 13.39
C SER A 168 -23.49 22.79 12.00
N VAL A 169 -24.51 23.65 11.93
CA VAL A 169 -25.17 24.00 10.66
C VAL A 169 -25.15 25.50 10.42
N VAL A 170 -24.60 25.92 9.28
CA VAL A 170 -24.57 27.33 8.86
C VAL A 170 -25.48 27.54 7.65
N ILE A 171 -26.42 28.46 7.77
CA ILE A 171 -27.13 29.04 6.64
C ILE A 171 -26.25 30.21 6.15
N ILE A 172 -25.82 30.17 4.89
CA ILE A 172 -24.99 31.21 4.28
C ILE A 172 -25.84 31.89 3.22
N GLU A 173 -26.28 33.11 3.50
CA GLU A 173 -27.18 33.88 2.65
C GLU A 173 -26.41 34.99 1.94
N THR A 174 -26.71 35.20 0.66
CA THR A 174 -26.15 36.30 -0.12
C THR A 174 -27.16 36.70 -1.21
N PRO A 175 -27.35 38.00 -1.50
CA PRO A 175 -28.25 38.46 -2.56
C PRO A 175 -27.73 38.11 -3.96
N VAL A 176 -26.50 37.62 -4.09
CA VAL A 176 -25.85 37.31 -5.37
C VAL A 176 -26.05 35.83 -5.73
N GLY A 177 -27.14 35.55 -6.42
CA GLY A 177 -27.40 34.22 -6.99
C GLY A 177 -26.24 33.73 -7.89
N GLY A 178 -25.83 32.48 -7.69
CA GLY A 178 -24.73 31.83 -8.41
C GLY A 178 -23.32 32.07 -7.84
N ALA A 179 -23.17 32.89 -6.79
CA ALA A 179 -21.91 33.06 -6.08
C ALA A 179 -21.41 31.72 -5.49
N ARG A 180 -20.11 31.40 -5.62
CA ARG A 180 -19.48 30.20 -5.04
C ARG A 180 -19.11 30.48 -3.59
N ILE A 181 -19.46 29.57 -2.69
CA ILE A 181 -19.19 29.65 -1.26
C ILE A 181 -18.14 28.59 -0.89
N ARG A 182 -17.15 28.97 -0.09
CA ARG A 182 -16.11 28.11 0.47
C ARG A 182 -16.04 28.29 1.98
N VAL A 183 -15.85 27.21 2.73
CA VAL A 183 -15.71 27.21 4.19
C VAL A 183 -14.46 26.42 4.56
N ASN A 184 -13.55 26.99 5.34
CA ASN A 184 -12.25 26.40 5.69
C ASN A 184 -11.52 25.82 4.44
N GLY A 185 -11.50 26.58 3.34
CA GLY A 185 -10.90 26.16 2.08
C GLY A 185 -11.67 25.10 1.28
N ARG A 186 -12.72 24.47 1.84
CA ARG A 186 -13.59 23.49 1.16
C ARG A 186 -14.69 24.21 0.36
N ASP A 187 -14.87 23.87 -0.91
CA ASP A 187 -16.02 24.33 -1.71
C ASP A 187 -17.29 23.62 -1.23
N VAL A 188 -18.31 24.41 -0.83
CA VAL A 188 -19.60 23.89 -0.35
C VAL A 188 -20.74 24.11 -1.34
N GLY A 189 -20.45 24.71 -2.51
CA GLY A 189 -21.40 24.90 -3.60
C GLY A 189 -21.62 26.37 -4.00
N LYS A 190 -22.83 26.66 -4.50
CA LYS A 190 -23.23 27.99 -4.97
C LYS A 190 -24.49 28.49 -4.27
N ALA A 191 -24.59 29.80 -4.10
CA ALA A 191 -25.73 30.49 -3.53
C ALA A 191 -26.94 30.54 -4.48
N PRO A 192 -28.18 30.46 -3.96
CA PRO A 192 -28.52 29.98 -2.62
C PRO A 192 -28.18 28.48 -2.50
N LEU A 193 -27.60 28.07 -1.36
CA LEU A 193 -27.20 26.67 -1.17
C LEU A 193 -28.44 25.76 -1.13
N GLY A 194 -28.42 24.67 -1.89
CA GLY A 194 -29.53 23.69 -1.94
C GLY A 194 -29.74 22.89 -0.64
N LYS A 195 -28.77 22.95 0.28
CA LYS A 195 -28.88 22.55 1.69
C LYS A 195 -27.99 23.47 2.54
N PRO A 196 -28.29 23.74 3.82
CA PRO A 196 -27.37 24.41 4.73
C PRO A 196 -26.00 23.71 4.79
N ALA A 197 -24.94 24.48 5.07
CA ALA A 197 -23.58 23.96 5.18
C ALA A 197 -23.36 23.27 6.53
N SER A 198 -22.94 22.00 6.50
CA SER A 198 -22.45 21.30 7.70
C SER A 198 -20.99 21.66 7.94
N VAL A 199 -20.66 22.07 9.17
CA VAL A 199 -19.33 22.55 9.57
C VAL A 199 -18.92 21.90 10.89
N ARG A 200 -17.62 21.85 11.18
CA ARG A 200 -17.10 21.60 12.52
C ARG A 200 -17.42 22.81 13.41
N ALA A 201 -17.75 22.58 14.69
CA ALA A 201 -17.89 23.64 15.68
C ALA A 201 -16.54 24.33 16.00
N GLY A 202 -16.61 25.50 16.63
CA GLY A 202 -15.47 26.40 16.81
C GLY A 202 -15.35 27.42 15.68
N ASP A 203 -14.16 27.98 15.49
CA ASP A 203 -13.92 28.99 14.46
C ASP A 203 -13.90 28.37 13.05
N ILE A 204 -14.62 29.01 12.13
CA ILE A 204 -14.57 28.76 10.69
C ILE A 204 -14.30 30.05 9.92
N ASP A 205 -13.60 29.96 8.79
CA ASP A 205 -13.44 31.04 7.83
C ASP A 205 -14.34 30.76 6.60
N ILE A 206 -15.14 31.75 6.17
CA ILE A 206 -16.06 31.66 5.04
C ILE A 206 -15.61 32.64 3.94
N GLU A 207 -15.46 32.16 2.71
CA GLU A 207 -15.19 32.93 1.50
C GLU A 207 -16.41 32.86 0.57
N VAL A 208 -16.84 34.00 0.01
CA VAL A 208 -17.89 34.05 -1.02
C VAL A 208 -17.40 34.83 -2.23
N THR A 209 -17.58 34.26 -3.43
CA THR A 209 -17.02 34.78 -4.68
C THR A 209 -18.06 34.80 -5.80
N ALA A 210 -18.10 35.88 -6.59
CA ALA A 210 -18.97 35.97 -7.76
C ALA A 210 -18.27 36.66 -8.95
N PRO A 211 -18.56 36.26 -10.20
CA PRO A 211 -18.00 36.94 -11.37
C PRO A 211 -18.36 38.43 -11.40
N GLY A 212 -17.35 39.30 -11.46
CA GLY A 212 -17.54 40.76 -11.49
C GLY A 212 -17.92 41.40 -10.16
N ARG A 213 -17.81 40.68 -9.03
CA ARG A 213 -17.85 41.27 -7.68
C ARG A 213 -16.56 40.97 -6.91
N ALA A 214 -16.19 41.91 -6.02
CA ALA A 214 -15.09 41.67 -5.10
C ALA A 214 -15.42 40.46 -4.19
N PRO A 215 -14.45 39.63 -3.83
CA PRO A 215 -14.67 38.50 -2.94
C PRO A 215 -14.89 38.96 -1.50
N ASP A 216 -15.83 38.33 -0.79
CA ASP A 216 -16.21 38.65 0.58
C ASP A 216 -15.77 37.54 1.55
N PHE A 217 -15.40 37.92 2.77
CA PHE A 217 -14.77 37.03 3.76
C PHE A 217 -15.22 37.34 5.19
N THR A 218 -15.52 36.30 5.96
CA THR A 218 -15.76 36.42 7.41
C THR A 218 -15.20 35.23 8.19
N THR A 219 -14.76 35.46 9.43
CA THR A 219 -14.43 34.40 10.39
C THR A 219 -15.55 34.37 11.45
N LEU A 220 -16.07 33.19 11.76
CA LEU A 220 -17.25 33.00 12.58
C LEU A 220 -17.08 31.87 13.59
N THR A 221 -17.28 32.14 14.88
CA THR A 221 -17.24 31.13 15.95
C THR A 221 -18.59 30.43 16.07
N ILE A 222 -18.67 29.18 15.61
CA ILE A 222 -19.87 28.34 15.64
C ILE A 222 -19.93 27.53 16.95
N LYS A 223 -21.12 27.41 17.55
CA LYS A 223 -21.34 26.60 18.76
C LYS A 223 -21.86 25.20 18.41
N PRO A 224 -21.39 24.12 19.09
CA PRO A 224 -21.85 22.75 18.87
C PRO A 224 -23.37 22.61 18.89
N GLY A 225 -23.94 21.92 17.91
CA GLY A 225 -25.38 21.66 17.81
C GLY A 225 -26.27 22.87 17.47
N PHE A 226 -25.72 24.07 17.27
CA PHE A 226 -26.50 25.24 16.88
C PHE A 226 -26.64 25.37 15.35
N GLN A 227 -27.78 25.91 14.92
CA GLN A 227 -27.94 26.48 13.59
C GLN A 227 -27.71 27.99 13.66
N GLN A 228 -26.87 28.51 12.76
CA GLN A 228 -26.52 29.93 12.68
C GLN A 228 -26.69 30.43 11.26
N SER A 229 -27.27 31.63 11.08
CA SER A 229 -27.32 32.30 9.78
C SER A 229 -26.25 33.38 9.69
N VAL A 230 -25.72 33.60 8.49
CA VAL A 230 -24.81 34.69 8.17
C VAL A 230 -25.12 35.25 6.78
N GLU A 231 -25.33 36.57 6.72
CA GLU A 231 -25.54 37.31 5.48
C GLU A 231 -24.20 37.87 4.98
N LEU A 232 -23.86 37.62 3.72
CA LEU A 232 -22.64 38.08 3.05
C LEU A 232 -23.01 38.83 1.77
N PRO A 233 -23.17 40.17 1.84
CA PRO A 233 -23.95 40.92 0.86
C PRO A 233 -23.23 41.15 -0.48
N LEU A 234 -21.91 40.90 -0.58
CA LEU A 234 -21.13 41.00 -1.83
C LEU A 234 -21.30 42.34 -2.57
N GLU A 235 -21.41 43.45 -1.84
CA GLU A 235 -21.98 44.70 -2.38
C GLU A 235 -21.15 45.35 -3.49
N THR A 236 -19.81 45.28 -3.40
CA THR A 236 -18.88 46.05 -4.23
C THR A 236 -18.61 45.42 -5.62
N PRO A 237 -18.86 46.16 -6.71
CA PRO A 237 -18.40 45.77 -8.05
C PRO A 237 -16.87 45.81 -8.14
N GLY A 238 -16.30 44.79 -8.77
CA GLY A 238 -14.84 44.60 -8.92
C GLY A 238 -14.56 43.16 -9.34
N SER A 239 -13.41 42.84 -9.93
CA SER A 239 -13.13 41.42 -10.22
C SER A 239 -12.70 40.67 -8.96
N ALA A 240 -12.87 39.35 -8.95
CA ALA A 240 -12.12 38.44 -8.10
C ALA A 240 -10.93 37.88 -8.91
N ALA A 241 -9.73 38.01 -8.35
CA ALA A 241 -8.48 37.47 -8.88
C ALA A 241 -7.90 36.45 -7.89
N GLN A 242 -7.09 35.50 -8.37
CA GLN A 242 -6.57 34.41 -7.53
C GLN A 242 -5.15 34.71 -7.04
N LEU A 243 -4.99 34.74 -5.72
CA LEU A 243 -3.71 34.82 -5.03
C LEU A 243 -3.36 33.43 -4.49
N GLN A 244 -2.35 32.78 -5.05
CA GLN A 244 -1.79 31.54 -4.51
C GLN A 244 -0.75 31.88 -3.45
N ILE A 245 -0.95 31.40 -2.23
CA ILE A 245 0.02 31.45 -1.14
C ILE A 245 0.92 30.21 -1.24
N LYS A 246 2.24 30.43 -1.32
CA LYS A 246 3.26 29.39 -1.19
C LYS A 246 4.03 29.63 0.10
N THR A 247 3.99 28.66 1.01
CA THR A 247 4.70 28.71 2.29
C THR A 247 4.90 27.30 2.83
N ARG A 248 5.85 27.16 3.75
CA ARG A 248 6.23 25.90 4.42
C ARG A 248 5.87 25.93 5.91
N LEU A 249 5.04 26.89 6.31
CA LEU A 249 4.61 27.12 7.70
C LEU A 249 3.14 26.69 7.88
N PRO A 250 2.86 25.51 8.45
CA PRO A 250 1.50 25.12 8.84
C PRO A 250 0.99 26.02 9.99
N GLY A 251 -0.31 25.95 10.28
CA GLY A 251 -0.95 26.64 11.39
C GLY A 251 -0.76 28.16 11.41
N SER A 252 -0.51 28.79 10.26
CA SER A 252 -0.18 30.22 10.17
C SER A 252 -1.38 31.02 9.66
N GLU A 253 -1.73 32.11 10.33
CA GLU A 253 -2.79 33.00 9.86
C GLU A 253 -2.29 33.80 8.66
N ILE A 254 -3.01 33.74 7.55
CA ILE A 254 -2.81 34.57 6.36
C ILE A 254 -3.55 35.88 6.56
N LEU A 255 -2.85 37.01 6.40
CA LEU A 255 -3.44 38.34 6.39
C LEU A 255 -3.27 38.99 5.02
N VAL A 256 -4.35 39.60 4.53
CA VAL A 256 -4.37 40.46 3.35
C VAL A 256 -4.94 41.81 3.75
N ASP A 257 -4.14 42.86 3.58
CA ASP A 257 -4.41 44.25 3.98
C ASP A 257 -4.78 44.37 5.47
N GLY A 258 -4.09 43.59 6.30
CA GLY A 258 -4.31 43.51 7.76
C GLY A 258 -5.53 42.69 8.19
N GLN A 259 -6.39 42.25 7.26
CA GLN A 259 -7.50 41.35 7.57
C GLN A 259 -7.07 39.88 7.48
N ARG A 260 -7.37 39.08 8.50
CA ARG A 260 -7.26 37.62 8.45
C ARG A 260 -8.14 37.06 7.32
N ARG A 261 -7.58 36.15 6.52
CA ARG A 261 -8.31 35.35 5.52
C ARG A 261 -8.45 33.87 5.91
N GLY A 262 -7.64 33.41 6.86
CA GLY A 262 -7.71 32.08 7.46
C GLY A 262 -6.34 31.45 7.67
N LEU A 263 -6.29 30.13 7.89
CA LEU A 263 -5.05 29.37 8.10
C LEU A 263 -4.43 28.81 6.81
N THR A 264 -3.10 28.67 6.80
CA THR A 264 -2.31 28.09 5.68
C THR A 264 -2.69 26.66 5.34
N ASP A 265 -3.17 25.89 6.33
CA ASP A 265 -3.64 24.50 6.22
C ASP A 265 -4.96 24.37 5.44
N HIS A 266 -5.64 25.50 5.20
CA HIS A 266 -6.93 25.57 4.50
C HIS A 266 -6.84 26.38 3.19
N TRP A 267 -6.02 27.44 3.15
CA TRP A 267 -6.09 28.48 2.12
C TRP A 267 -4.79 28.63 1.31
N GLN A 268 -4.47 27.62 0.49
CA GLN A 268 -3.39 27.72 -0.51
C GLN A 268 -3.72 28.68 -1.67
N VAL A 269 -5.00 28.90 -1.95
CA VAL A 269 -5.49 29.93 -2.89
C VAL A 269 -6.65 30.68 -2.24
N ILE A 270 -6.54 32.00 -2.24
CA ILE A 270 -7.56 32.96 -1.78
C ILE A 270 -7.90 33.91 -2.92
N HIS A 271 -9.17 34.29 -3.01
CA HIS A 271 -9.59 35.31 -3.97
C HIS A 271 -9.39 36.69 -3.35
N VAL A 272 -8.85 37.63 -4.11
CA VAL A 272 -8.68 39.03 -3.73
C VAL A 272 -9.08 39.94 -4.90
N THR A 273 -9.16 41.25 -4.69
CA THR A 273 -9.33 42.18 -5.81
C THR A 273 -8.05 42.25 -6.68
N PRO A 274 -8.14 42.65 -7.95
CA PRO A 274 -6.95 43.03 -8.72
C PRO A 274 -6.36 44.33 -8.18
N GLY A 275 -5.03 44.43 -8.14
CA GLY A 275 -4.34 45.63 -7.69
C GLY A 275 -3.20 45.33 -6.72
N LYS A 276 -2.76 46.37 -6.00
CA LYS A 276 -1.73 46.24 -4.97
C LYS A 276 -2.38 45.82 -3.64
N HIS A 277 -1.94 44.67 -3.13
CA HIS A 277 -2.29 44.15 -1.81
C HIS A 277 -1.05 44.01 -0.93
N GLU A 278 -1.23 44.11 0.38
CA GLU A 278 -0.20 43.78 1.37
C GLU A 278 -0.52 42.42 2.00
N VAL A 279 0.38 41.46 1.87
CA VAL A 279 0.16 40.07 2.30
C VAL A 279 1.21 39.67 3.34
N SER A 280 0.78 39.05 4.44
CA SER A 280 1.69 38.57 5.49
C SER A 280 1.18 37.27 6.12
N LEU A 281 2.07 36.60 6.87
CA LEU A 281 1.73 35.50 7.75
C LEU A 281 1.93 35.93 9.20
N ARG A 282 0.97 35.61 10.08
CA ARG A 282 1.09 35.74 11.53
C ARG A 282 1.08 34.36 12.17
N ARG A 283 2.12 34.05 12.92
CA ARG A 283 2.25 32.83 13.73
C ARG A 283 3.12 33.14 14.95
N GLU A 284 2.80 32.53 16.09
CA GLU A 284 3.62 32.71 17.30
C GLU A 284 5.04 32.17 17.08
N GLY A 285 6.04 32.91 17.55
CA GLY A 285 7.46 32.57 17.35
C GLY A 285 8.04 32.99 15.99
N TYR A 286 7.25 33.61 15.11
CA TYR A 286 7.71 34.12 13.81
C TYR A 286 7.51 35.64 13.67
N LEU A 287 8.39 36.27 12.92
CA LEU A 287 8.30 37.67 12.53
C LEU A 287 7.34 37.79 11.34
N SER A 288 6.24 38.51 11.53
CA SER A 288 5.31 38.88 10.45
C SER A 288 5.94 39.96 9.58
N GLU A 289 6.44 39.58 8.40
CA GLU A 289 7.02 40.50 7.42
C GLU A 289 6.02 40.77 6.28
N PRO A 290 5.43 41.97 6.17
CA PRO A 290 4.46 42.26 5.12
C PRO A 290 5.10 42.41 3.73
N LYS A 291 4.49 41.75 2.74
CA LYS A 291 4.96 41.72 1.35
C LYS A 291 3.92 42.37 0.44
N THR A 292 4.30 43.48 -0.20
CA THR A 292 3.51 44.06 -1.29
C THR A 292 3.46 43.08 -2.48
N VAL A 293 2.26 42.75 -2.94
CA VAL A 293 2.00 41.95 -4.15
C VAL A 293 1.12 42.78 -5.10
N VAL A 294 1.37 42.70 -6.40
CA VAL A 294 0.47 43.25 -7.43
C VAL A 294 -0.25 42.08 -8.09
N VAL A 295 -1.54 41.94 -7.79
CA VAL A 295 -2.39 40.85 -8.25
C VAL A 295 -3.01 41.21 -9.59
N ALA A 296 -2.77 40.37 -10.60
CA ALA A 296 -3.29 40.57 -11.95
C ALA A 296 -4.82 40.37 -12.03
N PRO A 297 -5.55 41.06 -12.92
CA PRO A 297 -7.01 40.89 -13.05
C PRO A 297 -7.49 39.51 -13.52
N THR A 298 -6.58 38.68 -14.03
CA THR A 298 -6.86 37.33 -14.54
C THR A 298 -5.67 36.40 -14.25
N GLY A 299 -5.94 35.10 -14.19
CA GLY A 299 -4.95 34.08 -13.84
C GLY A 299 -4.67 33.98 -12.34
N VAL A 300 -3.62 33.24 -12.00
CA VAL A 300 -3.15 33.03 -10.62
C VAL A 300 -1.88 33.84 -10.40
N THR A 301 -1.93 34.80 -9.48
CA THR A 301 -0.72 35.47 -8.97
C THR A 301 -0.19 34.64 -7.80
N ALA A 302 1.02 34.09 -7.92
CA ALA A 302 1.66 33.37 -6.82
C ALA A 302 2.52 34.30 -5.98
N VAL A 303 2.38 34.23 -4.65
CA VAL A 303 3.29 34.85 -3.69
C VAL A 303 3.90 33.80 -2.77
N GLU A 304 5.22 33.83 -2.66
CA GLU A 304 5.98 33.04 -1.69
C GLU A 304 6.14 33.82 -0.40
N LEU A 305 5.82 33.20 0.74
CA LEU A 305 5.80 33.81 2.07
C LEU A 305 6.48 32.89 3.10
N ASP A 306 7.80 33.03 3.23
CA ASP A 306 8.54 32.47 4.37
C ASP A 306 8.64 33.53 5.47
N ALA A 307 8.02 33.28 6.63
CA ALA A 307 8.22 34.11 7.80
C ALA A 307 9.52 33.70 8.52
N LYS A 308 10.32 34.67 8.98
CA LYS A 308 11.55 34.37 9.72
C LYS A 308 11.22 34.04 11.18
N ARG A 309 11.85 33.02 11.77
CA ARG A 309 11.73 32.74 13.22
C ARG A 309 12.22 33.94 14.03
N ASP A 310 11.46 34.35 15.06
CA ASP A 310 11.91 35.34 16.04
C ASP A 310 12.98 34.72 16.93
N LEU A 311 14.25 34.93 16.56
CA LEU A 311 15.41 34.43 17.29
C LEU A 311 15.57 35.05 18.68
N ALA A 312 14.93 36.18 18.99
CA ALA A 312 14.93 36.78 20.31
C ALA A 312 13.90 36.12 21.24
N LYS A 313 12.74 35.72 20.70
CA LYS A 313 11.76 34.88 21.42
C LYS A 313 12.25 33.44 21.55
N MET A 314 12.76 32.83 20.48
CA MET A 314 13.31 31.46 20.48
C MET A 314 14.40 31.28 21.54
N LYS A 315 15.24 32.28 21.82
CA LYS A 315 16.27 32.21 22.88
C LYS A 315 15.72 32.07 24.30
N ARG A 316 14.45 32.43 24.54
CA ARG A 316 13.79 32.29 25.84
C ARG A 316 12.85 31.08 25.87
N ASP A 317 12.05 30.94 24.81
CA ASP A 317 10.82 30.14 24.84
C ASP A 317 10.91 28.86 23.98
N LYS A 318 12.09 28.50 23.45
CA LYS A 318 12.26 27.34 22.55
C LYS A 318 11.78 26.01 23.14
N GLY A 319 11.26 25.16 22.25
CA GLY A 319 11.12 23.72 22.47
C GLY A 319 12.26 22.94 21.82
N THR A 320 12.30 21.63 22.06
CA THR A 320 13.15 20.67 21.34
C THR A 320 12.29 19.60 20.70
N LEU A 321 12.36 19.46 19.37
CA LEU A 321 11.98 18.24 18.69
C LEU A 321 13.13 17.24 18.83
N VAL A 322 12.85 16.00 19.19
CA VAL A 322 13.78 14.88 19.05
C VAL A 322 13.21 14.03 17.92
N ILE A 323 13.86 14.05 16.76
CA ILE A 323 13.35 13.38 15.56
C ILE A 323 14.11 12.07 15.39
N ASP A 324 13.44 10.94 15.57
CA ASP A 324 13.99 9.63 15.22
C ASP A 324 13.36 9.15 13.91
N VAL A 325 14.15 8.49 13.06
CA VAL A 325 13.73 8.12 11.69
C VAL A 325 14.27 6.75 11.33
N GLN A 326 13.37 5.86 10.95
CA GLN A 326 13.69 4.51 10.51
C GLN A 326 13.25 4.30 9.05
N PRO A 327 14.09 3.71 8.18
CA PRO A 327 15.50 3.39 8.40
C PRO A 327 16.38 4.66 8.52
N PRO A 328 17.55 4.56 9.17
CA PRO A 328 18.46 5.69 9.33
C PRO A 328 19.09 6.11 7.99
N GLY A 329 19.33 7.41 7.84
CA GLY A 329 19.94 8.01 6.63
C GLY A 329 18.99 8.88 5.80
N ALA A 330 17.71 8.92 6.15
CA ALA A 330 16.69 9.75 5.51
C ALA A 330 17.05 11.25 5.51
N ARG A 331 16.56 11.97 4.49
CA ARG A 331 16.59 13.44 4.50
C ARG A 331 15.43 13.96 5.35
N VAL A 332 15.76 14.64 6.45
CA VAL A 332 14.79 15.22 7.38
C VAL A 332 14.61 16.71 7.10
N TYR A 333 13.38 17.19 7.19
CA TYR A 333 12.99 18.59 7.05
C TYR A 333 12.11 19.00 8.23
N VAL A 334 12.29 20.22 8.73
CA VAL A 334 11.44 20.84 9.76
C VAL A 334 10.99 22.21 9.26
N ASP A 335 9.68 22.43 9.14
CA ASP A 335 9.09 23.57 8.42
C ASP A 335 9.62 23.67 6.96
N GLY A 336 9.92 22.52 6.35
CA GLY A 336 10.55 22.45 5.03
C GLY A 336 12.00 22.97 4.95
N GLU A 337 12.65 23.32 6.06
CA GLU A 337 14.09 23.58 6.13
C GLU A 337 14.87 22.28 6.41
N PRO A 338 16.02 22.01 5.75
CA PRO A 338 16.80 20.79 5.98
C PRO A 338 17.30 20.67 7.43
N ALA A 339 17.05 19.51 8.04
CA ALA A 339 17.43 19.17 9.40
C ALA A 339 18.26 17.87 9.44
N LYS A 340 18.62 17.43 10.65
CA LYS A 340 19.17 16.10 10.92
C LYS A 340 18.24 15.38 11.90
N ALA A 341 18.22 14.05 11.83
CA ALA A 341 17.70 13.23 12.92
C ALA A 341 18.47 13.53 14.24
N GLY A 342 17.81 13.31 15.38
CA GLY A 342 18.23 13.75 16.70
C GLY A 342 17.56 15.07 17.14
N PRO A 343 18.16 15.80 18.09
CA PRO A 343 17.55 16.99 18.68
C PRO A 343 17.66 18.24 17.77
N VAL A 344 16.52 18.87 17.51
CA VAL A 344 16.37 20.13 16.77
C VAL A 344 15.66 21.16 17.66
N GLU A 345 16.25 22.34 17.82
CA GLU A 345 15.61 23.44 18.55
C GLU A 345 14.59 24.16 17.65
N VAL A 346 13.38 24.34 18.16
CA VAL A 346 12.27 25.03 17.48
C VAL A 346 11.62 26.08 18.38
N VAL A 347 10.78 26.93 17.78
CA VAL A 347 9.88 27.81 18.55
C VAL A 347 8.67 27.01 19.06
N PRO A 348 7.83 27.57 19.95
CA PRO A 348 6.56 26.95 20.27
C PRO A 348 5.59 26.89 19.07
N GLY A 349 4.70 25.90 19.07
CA GLY A 349 3.61 25.74 18.09
C GLY A 349 3.72 24.51 17.17
N PRO A 350 2.91 24.44 16.10
CA PRO A 350 2.81 23.26 15.22
C PRO A 350 3.91 23.21 14.16
N HIS A 351 4.81 22.24 14.21
CA HIS A 351 5.89 22.08 13.24
C HIS A 351 5.64 20.92 12.29
N GLU A 352 5.78 21.15 10.98
CA GLU A 352 5.81 20.05 10.01
C GLU A 352 7.19 19.40 10.06
N VAL A 353 7.26 18.15 10.52
CA VAL A 353 8.43 17.29 10.39
C VAL A 353 8.18 16.33 9.24
N ARG A 354 9.05 16.36 8.24
CA ARG A 354 8.90 15.54 7.02
C ARG A 354 10.20 14.79 6.75
N ALA A 355 10.12 13.49 6.54
CA ALA A 355 11.26 12.67 6.15
C ALA A 355 11.02 11.98 4.80
N GLU A 356 12.11 11.77 4.06
CA GLU A 356 12.10 11.13 2.75
C GLU A 356 13.41 10.38 2.49
N GLN A 357 13.30 9.19 1.89
CA GLN A 357 14.42 8.33 1.51
C GLN A 357 14.09 7.65 0.18
N ALA A 358 15.12 7.26 -0.59
CA ALA A 358 14.90 6.48 -1.81
C ALA A 358 14.25 5.12 -1.47
N LEU A 359 13.39 4.61 -2.36
CA LEU A 359 12.63 3.36 -2.19
C LEU A 359 11.63 3.34 -1.01
N HIS A 360 11.34 4.50 -0.42
CA HIS A 360 10.39 4.64 0.68
C HIS A 360 9.37 5.76 0.39
N LEU A 361 8.16 5.63 0.94
CA LEU A 361 7.15 6.68 0.92
C LEU A 361 7.63 7.85 1.80
N SER A 362 7.43 9.10 1.35
CA SER A 362 7.72 10.26 2.20
C SER A 362 6.62 10.46 3.23
N VAL A 363 6.99 10.62 4.50
CA VAL A 363 6.08 10.76 5.64
C VAL A 363 6.20 12.17 6.20
N GLY A 364 5.10 12.91 6.24
CA GLY A 364 4.96 14.22 6.89
C GLY A 364 4.07 14.15 8.13
N ARG A 365 4.50 14.77 9.24
CA ARG A 365 3.72 14.84 10.49
C ARG A 365 3.74 16.26 11.04
N VAL A 366 2.57 16.81 11.35
CA VAL A 366 2.47 18.08 12.08
C VAL A 366 2.49 17.78 13.58
N VAL A 367 3.41 18.39 14.30
CA VAL A 367 3.66 18.12 15.72
C VAL A 367 3.67 19.42 16.50
N GLU A 368 2.80 19.54 17.50
CA GLU A 368 2.78 20.71 18.39
C GLU A 368 3.86 20.60 19.47
N VAL A 369 4.62 21.69 19.65
CA VAL A 369 5.73 21.77 20.62
C VAL A 369 5.48 22.92 21.58
N ALA A 370 5.36 22.63 22.88
CA ALA A 370 5.23 23.66 23.91
C ALA A 370 6.59 24.29 24.28
N ALA A 371 6.55 25.50 24.85
CA ALA A 371 7.75 26.21 25.30
C ALA A 371 8.51 25.40 26.38
N GLY A 372 9.82 25.22 26.19
CA GLY A 372 10.67 24.40 27.06
C GLY A 372 10.46 22.88 26.96
N ALA A 373 9.47 22.40 26.21
CA ALA A 373 9.17 20.97 26.10
C ALA A 373 10.21 20.23 25.24
N ARG A 374 10.33 18.92 25.47
CA ARG A 374 11.09 17.98 24.64
C ARG A 374 10.12 16.97 24.05
N GLN A 375 9.74 17.17 22.79
CA GLN A 375 8.78 16.34 22.09
C GLN A 375 9.52 15.32 21.22
N LEU A 376 9.25 14.04 21.44
CA LEU A 376 9.73 12.95 20.56
C LEU A 376 8.84 12.86 19.32
N VAL A 377 9.45 12.64 18.17
CA VAL A 377 8.80 12.41 16.88
C VAL A 377 9.49 11.24 16.21
N GLU A 378 8.87 10.07 16.32
CA GLU A 378 9.25 8.87 15.58
C GLU A 378 8.64 8.94 14.17
N ILE A 379 9.45 8.65 13.15
CA ILE A 379 9.04 8.63 11.75
C ILE A 379 9.56 7.35 11.10
N ASP A 380 8.71 6.35 11.05
CA ASP A 380 8.95 5.14 10.28
C ASP A 380 8.56 5.40 8.83
N LEU A 381 9.53 5.37 7.92
CA LEU A 381 9.32 5.48 6.48
C LEU A 381 8.94 4.10 5.93
N PRO A 382 7.74 3.90 5.38
CA PRO A 382 7.38 2.62 4.77
C PRO A 382 8.02 2.44 3.39
N PRO A 383 8.29 1.21 2.93
CA PRO A 383 8.75 0.96 1.57
C PRO A 383 7.70 1.36 0.52
N THR A 384 8.16 1.81 -0.65
CA THR A 384 7.30 1.95 -1.86
C THR A 384 6.71 0.60 -2.24
N ALA A 385 5.63 0.58 -3.03
CA ALA A 385 5.02 -0.67 -3.52
C ALA A 385 6.07 -1.61 -4.16
N GLU A 386 6.86 -1.11 -5.12
CA GLU A 386 7.92 -1.86 -5.81
C GLU A 386 8.87 -2.58 -4.83
N THR A 387 9.46 -1.85 -3.88
CA THR A 387 10.42 -2.42 -2.92
C THR A 387 9.75 -3.20 -1.78
N ARG A 388 8.47 -2.97 -1.51
CA ARG A 388 7.69 -3.80 -0.59
C ARG A 388 7.43 -5.18 -1.19
N ASP A 389 7.09 -5.22 -2.47
CA ASP A 389 6.86 -6.48 -3.19
C ASP A 389 8.20 -7.27 -3.30
N GLU A 390 9.34 -6.59 -3.55
CA GLU A 390 10.68 -7.20 -3.44
C GLU A 390 10.97 -7.82 -2.07
N ILE A 391 10.67 -7.10 -0.97
CA ILE A 391 10.88 -7.58 0.41
C ILE A 391 9.93 -8.74 0.75
N LEU A 392 8.68 -8.69 0.29
CA LEU A 392 7.70 -9.77 0.49
C LEU A 392 8.13 -11.06 -0.22
N ASP A 393 8.58 -10.98 -1.48
CA ASP A 393 9.11 -12.12 -2.23
C ASP A 393 10.34 -12.75 -1.52
N GLU A 394 11.26 -11.95 -0.97
CA GLU A 394 12.41 -12.46 -0.22
C GLU A 394 11.97 -13.11 1.11
N ALA A 395 11.05 -12.49 1.86
CA ALA A 395 10.52 -13.03 3.12
C ALA A 395 9.70 -14.32 2.93
N GLU A 396 8.88 -14.42 1.87
CA GLU A 396 8.20 -15.66 1.49
C GLU A 396 9.20 -16.74 1.04
N GLY A 397 10.27 -16.35 0.33
CA GLY A 397 11.40 -17.21 0.02
C GLY A 397 12.04 -17.81 1.28
N GLN A 398 12.40 -16.98 2.27
CA GLN A 398 12.94 -17.43 3.55
C GLN A 398 11.97 -18.34 4.31
N ARG A 399 10.68 -17.99 4.39
CA ARG A 399 9.63 -18.81 5.04
C ARG A 399 9.49 -20.18 4.37
N SER A 400 9.65 -20.27 3.05
CA SER A 400 9.69 -21.55 2.34
C SER A 400 10.93 -22.40 2.69
N MET A 401 12.09 -21.76 2.87
CA MET A 401 13.33 -22.42 3.28
C MET A 401 13.27 -22.94 4.73
N VAL A 402 12.65 -22.19 5.66
CA VAL A 402 12.38 -22.64 7.03
C VAL A 402 11.65 -23.99 7.02
N TRP A 403 10.55 -24.09 6.27
CA TRP A 403 9.78 -25.34 6.18
C TRP A 403 10.56 -26.46 5.48
N ALA A 404 11.27 -26.16 4.39
CA ALA A 404 12.07 -27.14 3.66
C ALA A 404 13.18 -27.75 4.53
N PHE A 405 13.97 -26.93 5.24
CA PHE A 405 15.03 -27.39 6.13
C PHE A 405 14.50 -28.07 7.39
N GLY A 406 13.34 -27.63 7.91
CA GLY A 406 12.69 -28.26 9.06
C GLY A 406 12.18 -29.67 8.74
N ALA A 407 11.50 -29.83 7.60
CA ALA A 407 11.03 -31.13 7.11
C ALA A 407 12.18 -32.07 6.74
N LEU A 408 13.21 -31.56 6.04
CA LEU A 408 14.43 -32.33 5.73
C LEU A 408 15.15 -32.77 7.01
N GLY A 409 15.27 -31.85 7.99
CA GLY A 409 15.92 -32.12 9.27
C GLY A 409 15.23 -33.22 10.07
N LEU A 410 13.91 -33.14 10.18
CA LEU A 410 13.09 -34.17 10.82
C LEU A 410 13.20 -35.52 10.08
N GLY A 411 13.07 -35.52 8.74
CA GLY A 411 13.13 -36.72 7.91
C GLY A 411 14.47 -37.45 7.99
N LEU A 412 15.58 -36.72 7.87
CA LEU A 412 16.94 -37.28 8.02
C LEU A 412 17.21 -37.75 9.46
N THR A 413 16.66 -37.08 10.48
CA THR A 413 16.78 -37.52 11.87
C THR A 413 16.07 -38.85 12.11
N ILE A 414 14.79 -38.96 11.69
CA ILE A 414 14.00 -40.20 11.86
C ILE A 414 14.60 -41.35 11.04
N GLY A 415 14.94 -41.11 9.78
CA GLY A 415 15.58 -42.11 8.91
C GLY A 415 16.96 -42.53 9.43
N GLY A 416 17.76 -41.58 9.90
CA GLY A 416 19.06 -41.81 10.53
C GLY A 416 18.95 -42.68 11.78
N ILE A 417 17.99 -42.40 12.67
CA ILE A 417 17.72 -43.24 13.85
C ILE A 417 17.33 -44.66 13.42
N ALA A 418 16.41 -44.82 12.47
CA ALA A 418 15.96 -46.14 12.02
C ALA A 418 17.11 -46.98 11.43
N VAL A 419 17.94 -46.40 10.55
CA VAL A 419 19.13 -47.05 9.99
C VAL A 419 20.16 -47.35 11.09
N MET A 420 20.38 -46.41 12.02
CA MET A 420 21.31 -46.59 13.14
C MET A 420 20.89 -47.76 14.04
N SER A 421 19.60 -47.88 14.36
CA SER A 421 19.05 -48.99 15.14
C SER A 421 19.27 -50.34 14.48
N VAL A 422 19.05 -50.46 13.16
CA VAL A 422 19.33 -51.71 12.41
C VAL A 422 20.82 -52.07 12.45
N GLY A 423 21.71 -51.09 12.30
CA GLY A 423 23.16 -51.30 12.41
C GLY A 423 23.60 -51.73 13.81
N ILE A 424 23.02 -51.11 14.86
CA ILE A 424 23.28 -51.46 16.27
C ILE A 424 22.86 -52.90 16.56
N VAL A 425 21.65 -53.31 16.16
CA VAL A 425 21.14 -54.68 16.34
C VAL A 425 22.05 -55.68 15.66
N LYS A 426 22.34 -55.50 14.36
CA LYS A 426 23.22 -56.44 13.63
C LYS A 426 24.64 -56.55 14.21
N ASN A 427 25.22 -55.45 14.71
CA ASN A 427 26.51 -55.47 15.42
C ASN A 427 26.42 -56.02 16.87
N GLY A 428 25.21 -56.19 17.41
CA GLY A 428 24.94 -57.02 18.58
C GLY A 428 24.91 -58.50 18.22
N ASP A 429 24.00 -58.88 17.32
CA ASP A 429 23.80 -60.27 16.86
C ASP A 429 25.12 -60.92 16.38
N ALA A 430 25.94 -60.17 15.63
CA ALA A 430 27.23 -60.65 15.15
C ALA A 430 28.27 -60.89 16.27
N LYS A 431 28.20 -60.15 17.38
CA LYS A 431 29.08 -60.37 18.55
C LYS A 431 28.63 -61.55 19.41
N GLU A 432 27.32 -61.73 19.55
CA GLU A 432 26.75 -62.92 20.19
C GLU A 432 27.13 -64.16 19.39
N THR A 433 27.02 -64.10 18.05
CA THR A 433 27.52 -65.14 17.13
C THR A 433 29.03 -65.38 17.27
N GLU A 434 29.87 -64.35 17.33
CA GLU A 434 31.33 -64.55 17.53
C GLU A 434 31.63 -65.19 18.90
N ALA A 435 30.88 -64.83 19.96
CA ALA A 435 31.04 -65.40 21.29
C ALA A 435 30.61 -66.87 21.34
N ASP A 436 29.48 -67.23 20.75
CA ASP A 436 28.97 -68.60 20.69
C ASP A 436 29.88 -69.51 19.86
N VAL A 437 30.38 -69.02 18.71
CA VAL A 437 31.37 -69.76 17.91
C VAL A 437 32.65 -69.97 18.73
N ARG A 438 33.18 -68.93 19.39
CA ARG A 438 34.37 -69.04 20.25
C ARG A 438 34.17 -69.97 21.46
N ALA A 439 32.94 -70.13 21.95
CA ALA A 439 32.59 -71.06 23.02
C ALA A 439 32.37 -72.51 22.53
N SER A 440 32.42 -72.75 21.21
CA SER A 440 32.20 -74.06 20.63
C SER A 440 33.43 -74.98 20.73
N ARG A 441 33.16 -76.28 20.91
CA ARG A 441 34.18 -77.29 21.21
C ARG A 441 35.13 -77.62 20.04
N SER A 442 34.79 -77.19 18.81
CA SER A 442 35.66 -77.27 17.63
C SER A 442 36.76 -76.20 17.64
N CYS A 443 36.50 -75.03 18.25
CA CYS A 443 37.51 -74.00 18.45
C CYS A 443 38.63 -74.44 19.42
N ASP A 444 38.28 -75.17 20.50
CA ASP A 444 39.27 -75.80 21.41
C ASP A 444 40.20 -76.81 20.69
N LEU A 445 39.74 -77.37 19.56
CA LEU A 445 40.47 -78.35 18.76
C LEU A 445 41.27 -77.72 17.60
N GLY A 446 41.15 -76.40 17.38
CA GLY A 446 41.89 -75.68 16.34
C GLY A 446 41.43 -75.97 14.90
N GLU A 447 40.16 -76.37 14.71
CA GLU A 447 39.63 -76.69 13.39
C GLU A 447 39.45 -75.43 12.51
N PRO A 448 39.79 -75.46 11.21
CA PRO A 448 39.76 -74.27 10.35
C PRO A 448 38.35 -73.69 10.15
N GLU A 449 37.31 -74.53 10.31
CA GLU A 449 35.90 -74.13 10.23
C GLU A 449 35.52 -73.15 11.37
N CYS A 450 36.12 -73.29 12.55
CA CYS A 450 35.97 -72.32 13.65
C CYS A 450 36.51 -70.94 13.25
N GLN A 451 37.73 -70.89 12.68
CA GLN A 451 38.37 -69.64 12.30
C GLN A 451 37.57 -68.92 11.19
N GLN A 452 37.01 -69.68 10.24
CA GLN A 452 36.13 -69.11 9.22
C GLN A 452 34.87 -68.49 9.85
N GLY A 453 34.16 -69.22 10.74
CA GLY A 453 32.96 -68.69 11.40
C GLY A 453 33.22 -67.44 12.24
N ILE A 454 34.39 -67.37 12.89
CA ILE A 454 34.85 -66.18 13.62
C ILE A 454 35.10 -64.99 12.68
N ASP A 455 35.70 -65.20 11.52
CA ASP A 455 36.01 -64.11 10.58
C ASP A 455 34.78 -63.66 9.76
N ASP A 456 33.85 -64.57 9.46
CA ASP A 456 32.52 -64.26 8.92
C ASP A 456 31.71 -63.42 9.92
N ALA A 457 31.73 -63.76 11.22
CA ALA A 457 31.08 -62.96 12.27
C ALA A 457 31.68 -61.55 12.41
N LYS A 458 33.01 -61.39 12.28
CA LYS A 458 33.66 -60.06 12.25
C LYS A 458 33.30 -59.27 10.99
N ALA A 459 33.10 -59.92 9.85
CA ALA A 459 32.62 -59.27 8.64
C ALA A 459 31.18 -58.73 8.83
N GLU A 460 30.28 -59.56 9.36
CA GLU A 460 28.92 -59.17 9.78
C GLU A 460 28.93 -57.99 10.77
N GLN A 461 29.81 -58.05 11.78
CA GLN A 461 29.99 -56.97 12.77
C GLN A 461 30.46 -55.66 12.12
N THR A 462 31.42 -55.74 11.19
CA THR A 462 31.95 -54.59 10.44
C THR A 462 30.85 -53.94 9.58
N VAL A 463 29.99 -54.75 8.96
CA VAL A 463 28.81 -54.26 8.22
C VAL A 463 27.81 -53.59 9.16
N GLY A 464 27.48 -54.20 10.31
CA GLY A 464 26.58 -53.60 11.30
C GLY A 464 27.08 -52.26 11.84
N LEU A 465 28.37 -52.16 12.16
CA LEU A 465 29.02 -50.90 12.58
C LEU A 465 28.99 -49.83 11.48
N GLY A 466 29.24 -50.21 10.22
CA GLY A 466 29.15 -49.30 9.07
C GLY A 466 27.74 -48.73 8.88
N ILE A 467 26.71 -49.58 9.01
CA ILE A 467 25.30 -49.16 8.98
C ILE A 467 24.98 -48.23 10.16
N ALA A 468 25.45 -48.54 11.37
CA ALA A 468 25.23 -47.72 12.55
C ALA A 468 25.82 -46.32 12.41
N LEU A 469 27.06 -46.21 11.91
CA LEU A 469 27.73 -44.94 11.65
C LEU A 469 27.08 -44.15 10.50
N GLY A 470 26.59 -44.84 9.46
CA GLY A 470 25.82 -44.21 8.39
C GLY A 470 24.50 -43.60 8.89
N GLY A 471 23.77 -44.32 9.74
CA GLY A 471 22.57 -43.83 10.41
C GLY A 471 22.86 -42.62 11.32
N ALA A 472 23.92 -42.68 12.13
CA ALA A 472 24.37 -41.56 12.96
C ALA A 472 24.75 -40.31 12.14
N GLY A 473 25.34 -40.50 10.94
CA GLY A 473 25.56 -39.42 9.97
C GLY A 473 24.26 -38.78 9.49
N GLY A 474 23.22 -39.59 9.22
CA GLY A 474 21.88 -39.10 8.92
C GLY A 474 21.27 -38.26 10.05
N VAL A 475 21.43 -38.71 11.31
CA VAL A 475 21.01 -37.94 12.49
C VAL A 475 21.74 -36.60 12.60
N ALA A 476 23.06 -36.58 12.40
CA ALA A 476 23.84 -35.35 12.46
C ALA A 476 23.43 -34.33 11.38
N LEU A 477 23.22 -34.79 10.14
CA LEU A 477 22.72 -33.94 9.03
C LEU A 477 21.28 -33.45 9.28
N GLY A 478 20.45 -34.29 9.87
CA GLY A 478 19.07 -33.97 10.25
C GLY A 478 19.01 -32.86 11.31
N LEU A 479 19.75 -33.02 12.39
CA LEU A 479 19.86 -32.00 13.46
C LEU A 479 20.48 -30.69 12.93
N GLY A 480 21.48 -30.76 12.05
CA GLY A 480 22.07 -29.58 11.41
C GLY A 480 21.08 -28.82 10.52
N SER A 481 20.26 -29.53 9.74
CA SER A 481 19.21 -28.91 8.91
C SER A 481 18.09 -28.31 9.76
N PHE A 482 17.71 -28.98 10.86
CA PHE A 482 16.73 -28.43 11.80
C PHE A 482 17.26 -27.17 12.51
N ALA A 483 18.53 -27.15 12.93
CA ALA A 483 19.16 -25.97 13.50
C ALA A 483 19.20 -24.79 12.52
N LEU A 484 19.44 -25.05 11.22
CA LEU A 484 19.37 -24.02 10.17
C LEU A 484 17.94 -23.50 9.97
N SER A 485 16.93 -24.37 10.00
CA SER A 485 15.51 -23.99 9.95
C SER A 485 15.11 -23.09 11.13
N VAL A 486 15.52 -23.44 12.35
CA VAL A 486 15.28 -22.61 13.55
C VAL A 486 16.04 -21.28 13.48
N TRP A 487 17.27 -21.26 12.94
CA TRP A 487 18.01 -20.00 12.77
C TRP A 487 17.32 -19.07 11.75
N LEU A 488 16.96 -19.58 10.57
CA LEU A 488 16.21 -18.81 9.55
C LEU A 488 14.87 -18.28 10.09
N TYR A 489 14.18 -19.04 10.93
CA TYR A 489 12.92 -18.63 11.56
C TYR A 489 13.08 -17.51 12.61
N LEU A 490 14.27 -17.34 13.18
CA LEU A 490 14.56 -16.31 14.19
C LEU A 490 15.24 -15.06 13.60
N ASP A 491 15.77 -15.14 12.37
CA ASP A 491 16.47 -14.06 11.67
C ASP A 491 15.55 -13.32 10.67
N GLY A 492 14.57 -14.03 10.08
CA GLY A 492 13.63 -13.46 9.11
C GLY A 492 12.53 -12.59 9.72
N GLN A 493 12.09 -11.58 8.95
CA GLN A 493 10.86 -10.82 9.25
C GLN A 493 9.62 -11.65 8.87
N ASP A 494 8.51 -11.51 9.60
CA ASP A 494 7.24 -12.13 9.16
C ASP A 494 6.62 -11.27 8.03
N PRO A 495 6.41 -11.81 6.81
CA PRO A 495 5.79 -11.05 5.73
C PRO A 495 4.36 -10.61 6.06
N ASP A 496 3.70 -11.22 7.04
CA ASP A 496 2.35 -10.85 7.46
C ASP A 496 2.30 -9.49 8.21
N ASP A 497 3.41 -8.98 8.77
CA ASP A 497 3.50 -7.63 9.35
C ASP A 497 3.51 -6.52 8.26
N LEU A 498 4.16 -6.79 7.13
CA LEU A 498 4.30 -5.86 6.00
C LEU A 498 3.04 -5.81 5.11
N ARG A 499 2.17 -6.83 5.22
CA ARG A 499 0.93 -6.94 4.47
C ARG A 499 -0.13 -5.97 5.02
N VAL A 500 -0.86 -5.36 4.09
CA VAL A 500 -2.13 -4.66 4.35
C VAL A 500 -3.25 -5.58 3.89
N GLU A 501 -4.23 -5.85 4.74
CA GLU A 501 -5.40 -6.63 4.34
C GLU A 501 -6.22 -5.87 3.28
N ILE A 502 -6.26 -6.42 2.07
CA ILE A 502 -7.06 -5.89 0.95
C ILE A 502 -8.39 -6.66 0.93
N PRO A 503 -9.55 -5.97 1.06
CA PRO A 503 -10.87 -6.60 0.91
C PRO A 503 -10.98 -7.41 -0.38
N ALA A 504 -11.42 -8.66 -0.25
CA ALA A 504 -11.35 -9.66 -1.32
C ALA A 504 -12.16 -9.31 -2.59
N ASP A 505 -13.10 -8.35 -2.49
CA ASP A 505 -13.92 -7.85 -3.59
C ASP A 505 -13.37 -6.58 -4.28
N PHE A 506 -12.16 -6.11 -3.93
CA PHE A 506 -11.44 -5.07 -4.70
C PHE A 506 -11.26 -5.50 -6.17
N GLY A 507 -12.10 -4.95 -7.06
CA GLY A 507 -12.11 -5.32 -8.48
C GLY A 507 -12.80 -6.63 -8.80
N ALA A 508 -13.55 -7.22 -7.87
CA ALA A 508 -14.40 -8.36 -8.20
C ALA A 508 -15.53 -7.92 -9.14
N VAL A 509 -15.47 -8.40 -10.39
CA VAL A 509 -16.54 -8.19 -11.37
C VAL A 509 -17.82 -8.83 -10.83
N GLN A 510 -18.79 -8.01 -10.39
CA GLN A 510 -20.11 -8.51 -9.98
C GLN A 510 -20.88 -9.02 -11.20
N MET A 511 -20.55 -10.25 -11.60
CA MET A 511 -21.27 -11.03 -12.61
C MET A 511 -22.61 -11.47 -12.05
N ARG A 512 -23.64 -10.63 -12.17
CA ARG A 512 -25.00 -11.00 -11.77
C ARG A 512 -25.66 -11.80 -12.89
N PRO A 513 -26.09 -13.06 -12.64
CA PRO A 513 -26.94 -13.77 -13.61
C PRO A 513 -28.29 -13.06 -13.68
N ASP A 514 -28.64 -12.59 -14.88
CA ASP A 514 -29.92 -11.95 -15.18
C ASP A 514 -30.75 -12.91 -16.03
N ILE A 515 -31.76 -13.53 -15.41
CA ILE A 515 -32.65 -14.50 -16.06
C ILE A 515 -33.98 -13.80 -16.32
N VAL A 516 -34.22 -13.43 -17.57
CA VAL A 516 -35.46 -12.79 -17.99
C VAL A 516 -36.33 -13.82 -18.71
N VAL A 517 -37.50 -14.07 -18.15
CA VAL A 517 -38.52 -14.96 -18.72
C VAL A 517 -39.58 -14.11 -19.40
N THR A 518 -39.76 -14.30 -20.71
CA THR A 518 -40.80 -13.62 -21.50
C THR A 518 -41.77 -14.64 -22.11
N PRO A 519 -43.00 -14.24 -22.49
CA PRO A 519 -43.99 -15.17 -23.07
C PRO A 519 -43.54 -15.88 -24.36
N THR A 520 -42.53 -15.34 -25.05
CA THR A 520 -41.97 -15.87 -26.30
C THR A 520 -40.62 -16.56 -26.13
N GLY A 521 -40.06 -16.61 -24.91
CA GLY A 521 -38.79 -17.27 -24.63
C GLY A 521 -38.12 -16.80 -23.32
N SER A 522 -37.23 -17.63 -22.78
CA SER A 522 -36.39 -17.28 -21.63
C SER A 522 -34.96 -17.04 -22.09
N TYR A 523 -34.31 -16.01 -21.56
CA TYR A 523 -32.88 -15.76 -21.78
C TYR A 523 -32.17 -15.56 -20.44
N ALA A 524 -31.06 -16.28 -20.26
CA ALA A 524 -30.14 -16.11 -19.16
C ALA A 524 -28.89 -15.40 -19.69
N GLY A 525 -28.63 -14.19 -19.18
CA GLY A 525 -27.41 -13.45 -19.42
C GLY A 525 -26.59 -13.29 -18.14
N ILE A 526 -25.37 -12.79 -18.27
CA ILE A 526 -24.56 -12.31 -17.15
C ILE A 526 -24.39 -10.81 -17.33
N ARG A 527 -24.95 -10.00 -16.43
CA ARG A 527 -24.67 -8.56 -16.37
C ARG A 527 -23.53 -8.35 -15.39
N GLY A 528 -22.32 -8.21 -15.93
CA GLY A 528 -21.17 -7.71 -15.17
C GLY A 528 -21.19 -6.18 -15.09
N THR A 529 -20.74 -5.65 -13.95
CA THR A 529 -20.27 -4.25 -13.84
C THR A 529 -18.75 -4.26 -13.81
N PHE A 530 -18.13 -3.40 -14.62
CA PHE A 530 -16.69 -3.16 -14.73
C PHE A 530 -16.30 -1.85 -14.03
#